data_AF-G4SUZ3-F1
#
_entry.id   AF-G4SUZ3-F1
#
_cell.length_a   1.000
_cell.length_b   1.000
_cell.length_c   1.000
_cell.angle_alpha   90.00
_cell.angle_beta   90.00
_cell.angle_gamma   90.00
#
_symmetry.space_group_name_H-M   'P 1'
#
loop_
_entity.id
_entity.type
_entity.pdbx_description
1 polymer ?
#
loop_
_entity_poly.entity_id
_entity_poly.type
_entity_poly.pdbx_seq_one_letter_code
_entity_poly.pdbx_strand_id
1 'polypeptide(L)'
;MITLTESAVKAVGRFISSSDKPTGGLRIEVTDGGCSGLSYGLRLEAKESQDDTVIDCGEVKVFVDPLSLPKLDGMSIDFVDSLDGSGFKFTNPNAVKSCVCGSSFTTGDALRLTLKVNEESEVIEDAGFQTFGCGSAIASSSVLTEIIKGMTLDDALKVSNQDIANELDGLPPEKMHCSVMGREALQAAVANYRGEEWEDDHEEGALICKCFAIDAVMIEEMVWANKLRTVEDVTNFTKAGGGCAACHEDIEGILERVLKERGETFDPDAAPIEAVVMEKKPLTNLQRIKKIEEVLESLRPQLMADGGDVELVEVVDNTAYINMTGACSGCQMAAMTIAGIQQRLMEVLGEFIRVIPASQMPKVAVAAGG
;
A
#
# COMPACT_ATOMS: atom_id res chain seq x y z
N MET A 1 -14.66 27.41 -7.68
CA MET A 1 -15.38 26.53 -6.72
C MET A 1 -14.77 25.14 -6.78
N ILE A 2 -14.36 24.57 -5.64
CA ILE A 2 -13.81 23.20 -5.55
C ILE A 2 -14.95 22.18 -5.68
N THR A 3 -14.70 21.09 -6.38
CA THR A 3 -15.70 20.02 -6.59
C THR A 3 -15.11 18.65 -6.30
N LEU A 4 -15.85 17.79 -5.62
CA LEU A 4 -15.53 16.36 -5.47
C LEU A 4 -16.38 15.56 -6.46
N THR A 5 -15.77 14.55 -7.11
CA THR A 5 -16.53 13.56 -7.88
C THR A 5 -17.30 12.62 -6.94
N GLU A 6 -18.29 11.91 -7.48
CA GLU A 6 -19.04 10.90 -6.71
C GLU A 6 -18.13 9.81 -6.14
N SER A 7 -17.09 9.40 -6.88
CA SER A 7 -16.10 8.43 -6.41
C SER A 7 -15.32 8.94 -5.21
N ALA A 8 -14.90 10.22 -5.24
CA ALA A 8 -14.22 10.86 -4.12
C ALA A 8 -15.13 11.00 -2.90
N VAL A 9 -16.38 11.42 -3.08
CA VAL A 9 -17.35 11.52 -1.96
C VAL A 9 -17.58 10.16 -1.32
N LYS A 10 -17.76 9.09 -2.12
CA LYS A 10 -17.93 7.73 -1.61
C LYS A 10 -16.68 7.22 -0.88
N ALA A 11 -15.48 7.47 -1.40
CA ALA A 11 -14.25 7.06 -0.76
C ALA A 11 -14.05 7.76 0.60
N VAL A 12 -14.25 9.08 0.64
CA VAL A 12 -14.16 9.84 1.89
C VAL A 12 -15.24 9.41 2.88
N GLY A 13 -16.47 9.18 2.41
CA GLY A 13 -17.55 8.65 3.24
C GLY A 13 -17.21 7.29 3.87
N ARG A 14 -16.56 6.38 3.12
CA ARG A 14 -16.05 5.11 3.66
C ARG A 14 -14.98 5.35 4.74
N PHE A 15 -14.05 6.28 4.52
CA PHE A 15 -13.01 6.57 5.50
C PHE A 15 -13.57 7.19 6.79
N ILE A 16 -14.59 8.04 6.66
CA ILE A 16 -15.32 8.61 7.80
C ILE A 16 -16.08 7.53 8.59
N SER A 17 -16.74 6.58 7.90
CA SER A 17 -17.50 5.52 8.55
C SER A 17 -16.62 4.41 9.15
N SER A 18 -15.40 4.22 8.63
CA SER A 18 -14.40 3.30 9.20
C SER A 18 -13.60 3.88 10.38
N SER A 19 -13.76 5.17 10.68
CA SER A 19 -13.03 5.84 11.76
C SER A 19 -13.78 5.74 13.08
N ASP A 20 -13.12 5.23 14.12
CA ASP A 20 -13.67 5.20 15.49
C ASP A 20 -13.80 6.59 16.13
N LYS A 21 -13.25 7.63 15.49
CA LYS A 21 -13.30 9.01 15.97
C LYS A 21 -14.38 9.82 15.25
N PRO A 22 -15.13 10.68 15.97
CA PRO A 22 -16.14 11.54 15.35
C PRO A 22 -15.45 12.48 14.35
N THR A 23 -15.76 12.29 13.08
CA THR A 23 -15.12 12.99 11.95
C THR A 23 -16.17 13.86 11.27
N GLY A 24 -15.91 15.16 11.16
CA GLY A 24 -16.83 16.17 10.65
C GLY A 24 -16.63 16.52 9.18
N GLY A 25 -15.46 16.22 8.60
CA GLY A 25 -15.15 16.47 7.20
C GLY A 25 -13.71 16.17 6.79
N LEU A 26 -13.41 16.42 5.52
CA LEU A 26 -12.09 16.30 4.90
C LEU A 26 -11.43 17.68 4.81
N ARG A 27 -10.31 17.88 5.49
CA ARG A 27 -9.46 19.05 5.32
C ARG A 27 -8.51 18.89 4.14
N ILE A 28 -8.37 19.95 3.36
CA ILE A 28 -7.42 20.05 2.24
C ILE A 28 -6.45 21.21 2.51
N GLU A 29 -5.16 20.90 2.51
CA GLU A 29 -4.06 21.87 2.64
C GLU A 29 -3.21 21.87 1.38
N VAL A 30 -2.64 23.01 1.01
CA VAL A 30 -1.75 23.16 -0.14
C VAL A 30 -0.41 23.74 0.31
N THR A 31 0.63 22.94 0.16
CA THR A 31 2.02 23.34 0.39
C THR A 31 2.75 23.55 -0.93
N ASP A 32 3.81 24.36 -0.93
CA ASP A 32 4.62 24.56 -2.13
C ASP A 32 5.59 23.37 -2.28
N GLY A 33 5.36 22.52 -3.27
CA GLY A 33 6.20 21.37 -3.58
C GLY A 33 7.29 21.73 -4.60
N GLY A 34 8.55 21.42 -4.26
CA GLY A 34 9.82 21.71 -4.97
C GLY A 34 9.79 22.21 -6.43
N CYS A 35 10.56 21.59 -7.33
CA CYS A 35 10.74 22.08 -8.70
C CYS A 35 9.53 21.88 -9.63
N SER A 36 8.46 21.20 -9.15
CA SER A 36 7.38 20.68 -9.99
C SER A 36 5.97 21.14 -9.60
N GLY A 37 5.82 21.98 -8.57
CA GLY A 37 4.55 22.63 -8.23
C GLY A 37 3.87 22.11 -6.97
N LEU A 38 2.73 22.75 -6.66
CA LEU A 38 1.94 22.62 -5.44
C LEU A 38 1.71 21.17 -5.00
N SER A 39 1.86 20.91 -3.70
CA SER A 39 1.55 19.65 -3.03
C SER A 39 0.22 19.76 -2.28
N TYR A 40 -0.55 18.68 -2.25
CA TYR A 40 -1.89 18.64 -1.66
C TYR A 40 -1.93 17.68 -0.46
N GLY A 41 -2.27 18.19 0.73
CA GLY A 41 -2.47 17.42 1.94
C GLY A 41 -3.96 17.14 2.18
N LEU A 42 -4.29 15.91 2.59
CA LEU A 42 -5.64 15.49 2.96
C LEU A 42 -5.67 15.01 4.41
N ARG A 43 -6.63 15.47 5.21
CA ARG A 43 -6.82 15.02 6.60
C ARG A 43 -8.29 14.90 6.94
N LEU A 44 -8.66 13.89 7.72
CA LEU A 44 -9.98 13.80 8.32
C LEU A 44 -10.00 14.58 9.64
N GLU A 45 -10.90 15.56 9.78
CA GLU A 45 -11.01 16.38 10.99
C GLU A 45 -12.44 16.37 11.57
N ALA A 46 -12.53 16.42 12.89
CA ALA A 46 -13.79 16.40 13.63
C ALA A 46 -14.60 17.69 13.46
N LYS A 47 -13.92 18.83 13.28
CA LYS A 47 -14.51 20.17 13.16
C LYS A 47 -13.61 21.06 12.31
N GLU A 48 -14.21 22.07 11.69
CA GLU A 48 -13.54 23.16 11.01
C GLU A 48 -12.70 24.02 11.96
N SER A 49 -11.58 24.58 11.46
CA SER A 49 -10.82 25.62 12.17
C SER A 49 -11.50 26.98 12.03
N GLN A 50 -11.14 27.93 12.89
CA GLN A 50 -11.83 29.22 13.05
C GLN A 50 -11.85 30.09 11.78
N ASP A 51 -10.89 29.89 10.87
CA ASP A 51 -10.75 30.61 9.61
C ASP A 51 -10.93 29.72 8.36
N ASP A 52 -11.30 28.44 8.54
CA ASP A 52 -11.47 27.53 7.41
C ASP A 52 -12.71 27.90 6.59
N THR A 53 -12.59 27.81 5.27
CA THR A 53 -13.74 27.83 4.37
C THR A 53 -14.32 26.43 4.29
N VAL A 54 -15.60 26.30 4.65
CA VAL A 54 -16.34 25.03 4.58
C VAL A 54 -17.06 24.95 3.24
N ILE A 55 -16.75 23.91 2.47
CA ILE A 55 -17.36 23.61 1.18
C ILE A 55 -18.21 22.36 1.33
N ASP A 56 -19.49 22.50 1.03
CA ASP A 56 -20.45 21.40 1.09
C ASP A 56 -20.38 20.59 -0.22
N CYS A 57 -19.97 19.31 -0.11
CA CYS A 57 -19.86 18.37 -1.22
C CYS A 57 -20.83 17.19 -1.05
N GLY A 58 -22.02 17.45 -0.48
CA GLY A 58 -23.06 16.44 -0.26
C GLY A 58 -22.93 15.79 1.12
N GLU A 59 -22.59 14.50 1.17
CA GLU A 59 -22.44 13.78 2.44
C GLU A 59 -21.11 14.09 3.16
N VAL A 60 -20.21 14.78 2.47
CA VAL A 60 -18.87 15.13 2.95
C VAL A 60 -18.71 16.64 2.96
N LYS A 61 -18.27 17.18 4.10
CA LYS A 61 -17.82 18.57 4.21
C LYS A 61 -16.33 18.64 3.92
N VAL A 62 -15.92 19.65 3.17
CA VAL A 62 -14.52 19.91 2.87
C VAL A 62 -14.08 21.19 3.60
N PHE A 63 -13.03 21.10 4.40
CA PHE A 63 -12.44 22.23 5.11
C PHE A 63 -11.19 22.69 4.37
N VAL A 64 -11.08 23.99 4.10
CA VAL A 64 -9.95 24.54 3.36
C VAL A 64 -9.43 25.77 4.09
N ASP A 65 -8.15 25.77 4.44
CA ASP A 65 -7.55 26.93 5.11
C ASP A 65 -7.43 28.12 4.13
N PRO A 66 -7.39 29.37 4.64
CA PRO A 66 -7.32 30.57 3.82
C PRO A 66 -6.11 30.66 2.87
N LEU A 67 -4.98 30.04 3.22
CA LEU A 67 -3.76 30.07 2.40
C LEU A 67 -3.88 29.11 1.21
N SER A 68 -4.58 28.00 1.41
CA SER A 68 -4.83 26.97 0.40
C SER A 68 -5.98 27.31 -0.53
N LEU A 69 -7.02 27.98 -0.03
CA LEU A 69 -8.23 28.32 -0.78
C LEU A 69 -7.97 28.96 -2.17
N PRO A 70 -7.14 30.01 -2.32
CA PRO A 70 -6.87 30.60 -3.63
C PRO A 70 -6.11 29.67 -4.58
N LYS A 71 -5.37 28.69 -4.05
CA LYS A 71 -4.61 27.70 -4.85
C LYS A 71 -5.50 26.56 -5.36
N LEU A 72 -6.66 26.37 -4.74
CA LEU A 72 -7.61 25.29 -5.02
C LEU A 72 -8.84 25.77 -5.82
N ASP A 73 -8.93 27.06 -6.14
CA ASP A 73 -10.12 27.59 -6.80
C ASP A 73 -10.33 26.97 -8.21
N GLY A 74 -11.50 26.35 -8.40
CA GLY A 74 -11.88 25.67 -9.64
C GLY A 74 -11.42 24.21 -9.73
N MET A 75 -10.75 23.69 -8.72
CA MET A 75 -10.23 22.34 -8.71
C MET A 75 -11.32 21.27 -8.68
N SER A 76 -11.09 20.16 -9.38
CA SER A 76 -11.87 18.93 -9.25
C SER A 76 -11.02 17.82 -8.62
N ILE A 77 -11.58 17.15 -7.63
CA ILE A 77 -10.93 16.09 -6.86
C ILE A 77 -11.69 14.80 -7.10
N ASP A 78 -10.97 13.79 -7.59
CA ASP A 78 -11.48 12.47 -7.90
C ASP A 78 -10.81 11.41 -7.02
N PHE A 79 -11.39 10.22 -6.94
CA PHE A 79 -10.77 9.05 -6.33
C PHE A 79 -10.74 7.94 -7.36
N VAL A 80 -9.54 7.57 -7.78
CA VAL A 80 -9.32 6.47 -8.72
C VAL A 80 -9.01 5.23 -7.90
N ASP A 81 -9.81 4.20 -8.11
CA ASP A 81 -9.62 2.87 -7.51
C ASP A 81 -9.35 1.91 -8.66
N SER A 82 -8.09 1.50 -8.84
CA SER A 82 -7.64 0.73 -10.00
C SER A 82 -6.62 -0.33 -9.62
N LEU A 83 -6.38 -1.27 -10.54
CA LEU A 83 -5.43 -2.38 -10.38
C LEU A 83 -3.98 -1.93 -10.11
N ASP A 84 -3.62 -0.71 -10.52
CA ASP A 84 -2.28 -0.12 -10.31
C ASP A 84 -2.18 0.68 -9.00
N GLY A 85 -3.28 0.81 -8.25
CA GLY A 85 -3.36 1.54 -6.99
C GLY A 85 -4.66 2.34 -6.84
N SER A 86 -4.97 2.66 -5.59
CA SER A 86 -6.05 3.56 -5.21
C SER A 86 -5.50 4.88 -4.70
N GLY A 87 -6.12 6.00 -5.06
CA GLY A 87 -5.64 7.32 -4.66
C GLY A 87 -6.51 8.49 -5.12
N PHE A 88 -6.33 9.62 -4.43
CA PHE A 88 -7.00 10.87 -4.80
C PHE A 88 -6.28 11.54 -5.97
N LYS A 89 -7.05 11.89 -7.00
CA LYS A 89 -6.58 12.57 -8.20
C LYS A 89 -7.07 14.02 -8.19
N PHE A 90 -6.11 14.91 -8.33
CA PHE A 90 -6.28 16.35 -8.22
C PHE A 90 -6.19 16.98 -9.61
N THR A 91 -7.27 17.63 -10.07
CA THR A 91 -7.32 18.28 -11.39
C THR A 91 -7.52 19.77 -11.21
N ASN A 92 -6.47 20.56 -11.49
CA ASN A 92 -6.53 22.02 -11.42
C ASN A 92 -6.68 22.60 -12.84
N PRO A 93 -7.84 23.20 -13.21
CA PRO A 93 -8.04 23.80 -14.53
C PRO A 93 -7.18 25.04 -14.78
N ASN A 94 -6.62 25.65 -13.72
CA ASN A 94 -5.74 26.81 -13.80
C ASN A 94 -4.25 26.43 -13.93
N ALA A 95 -3.91 25.13 -13.98
CA ALA A 95 -2.54 24.67 -14.13
C ALA A 95 -2.02 24.87 -15.56
N VAL A 96 -1.07 25.81 -15.72
CA VAL A 96 -0.61 26.32 -17.04
C VAL A 96 0.32 25.32 -17.78
N LYS A 97 0.72 24.20 -17.17
CA LYS A 97 1.53 23.16 -17.81
C LYS A 97 1.18 21.78 -17.26
N SER A 98 0.54 20.93 -18.05
CA SER A 98 0.46 19.48 -17.82
C SER A 98 1.52 18.77 -18.65
N CYS A 99 2.32 17.91 -18.03
CA CYS A 99 3.36 17.16 -18.73
C CYS A 99 2.75 16.01 -19.55
N VAL A 100 3.11 15.92 -20.83
CA VAL A 100 2.54 15.05 -21.89
C VAL A 100 2.91 13.56 -21.76
N CYS A 101 3.32 13.09 -20.59
CA CYS A 101 3.64 11.67 -20.36
C CYS A 101 2.85 11.01 -19.21
N GLY A 102 2.16 11.75 -18.35
CA GLY A 102 1.35 11.14 -17.28
C GLY A 102 2.13 10.34 -16.21
N SER A 103 3.46 10.25 -16.31
CA SER A 103 4.31 9.39 -15.47
C SER A 103 5.33 10.14 -14.62
N SER A 104 5.14 11.45 -14.41
CA SER A 104 6.08 12.24 -13.60
C SER A 104 5.45 12.63 -12.26
N PHE A 105 5.02 11.62 -11.49
CA PHE A 105 5.20 11.71 -10.06
C PHE A 105 6.62 11.22 -9.82
N THR A 106 7.54 12.15 -9.54
CA THR A 106 8.58 11.83 -8.57
C THR A 106 7.80 11.26 -7.38
N THR A 107 7.90 9.96 -7.15
CA THR A 107 7.25 9.29 -6.02
C THR A 107 8.02 9.71 -4.79
N GLY A 108 7.85 10.98 -4.40
CA GLY A 108 8.24 11.52 -3.11
C GLY A 108 7.24 10.94 -2.13
N ASP A 109 7.46 9.67 -1.80
CA ASP A 109 6.71 9.04 -0.74
C ASP A 109 7.03 9.83 0.53
N ALA A 110 6.04 10.52 1.09
CA ALA A 110 6.22 11.34 2.28
C ALA A 110 5.45 10.70 3.41
N LEU A 111 6.15 10.27 4.45
CA LEU A 111 5.58 9.65 5.64
C LEU A 111 5.81 10.55 6.85
N ARG A 112 4.73 10.86 7.57
CA ARG A 112 4.77 11.49 8.89
C ARG A 112 4.25 10.48 9.90
N LEU A 113 5.11 10.04 10.80
CA LEU A 113 4.75 9.21 11.94
C LEU A 113 4.47 10.10 13.16
N THR A 114 3.46 9.73 13.95
CA THR A 114 3.11 10.40 15.21
C THR A 114 2.99 9.37 16.30
N LEU A 115 3.66 9.60 17.42
CA LEU A 115 3.68 8.71 18.57
C LEU A 115 3.08 9.42 19.78
N LYS A 116 2.29 8.67 20.56
CA LYS A 116 1.88 9.07 21.91
C LYS A 116 2.69 8.24 22.89
N VAL A 117 3.60 8.89 23.61
CA VAL A 117 4.55 8.22 24.50
C VAL A 117 4.22 8.56 25.96
N ASN A 118 4.31 7.56 26.82
CA ASN A 118 4.21 7.73 28.26
C ASN A 118 5.54 8.28 28.83
N GLU A 119 5.52 9.46 29.44
CA GLU A 119 6.74 10.17 29.89
C GLU A 119 7.55 9.45 30.98
N GLU A 120 6.91 8.60 31.80
CA GLU A 120 7.62 7.89 32.88
C GLU A 120 8.22 6.56 32.45
N SER A 121 7.57 5.88 31.49
CA SER A 121 7.94 4.52 31.07
C SER A 121 8.55 4.43 29.67
N GLU A 122 8.53 5.54 28.91
CA GLU A 122 8.90 5.60 27.49
C GLU A 122 8.17 4.58 26.61
N VAL A 123 6.98 4.13 27.04
CA VAL A 123 6.13 3.20 26.28
C VAL A 123 5.28 3.96 25.29
N ILE A 124 5.21 3.48 24.05
CA ILE A 124 4.32 3.99 23.00
C ILE A 124 2.89 3.52 23.31
N GLU A 125 2.04 4.42 23.79
CA GLU A 125 0.63 4.13 24.10
C GLU A 125 -0.25 4.09 22.84
N ASP A 126 0.07 4.94 21.86
CA ASP A 126 -0.63 5.00 20.58
C ASP A 126 0.32 5.48 19.49
N ALA A 127 0.06 5.06 18.26
CA ALA A 127 0.83 5.43 17.08
C ALA A 127 -0.10 5.64 15.90
N GLY A 128 0.16 6.69 15.13
CA GLY A 128 -0.57 7.04 13.92
C GLY A 128 0.38 7.51 12.83
N PHE A 129 -0.06 7.45 11.59
CA PHE A 129 0.75 7.86 10.45
C PHE A 129 -0.06 8.66 9.44
N GLN A 130 0.64 9.45 8.64
CA GLN A 130 0.13 10.11 7.45
C GLN A 130 1.13 9.85 6.34
N THR A 131 0.73 9.12 5.31
CA THR A 131 1.61 8.77 4.19
C THR A 131 1.04 9.26 2.87
N PHE A 132 1.91 9.77 2.00
CA PHE A 132 1.62 10.12 0.62
C PHE A 132 2.37 9.14 -0.26
N GLY A 133 1.82 7.95 -0.48
CA GLY A 133 2.52 6.89 -1.20
C GLY A 133 1.58 5.82 -1.74
N CYS A 134 2.16 4.83 -2.42
CA CYS A 134 1.41 3.69 -2.98
C CYS A 134 0.83 2.77 -1.87
N GLY A 135 -0.09 1.86 -2.23
CA GLY A 135 -0.76 0.98 -1.26
C GLY A 135 0.18 0.16 -0.37
N SER A 136 1.39 -0.17 -0.86
CA SER A 136 2.43 -0.83 -0.06
C SER A 136 3.02 0.09 1.02
N ALA A 137 3.12 1.40 0.78
CA ALA A 137 3.55 2.38 1.78
C ALA A 137 2.51 2.53 2.89
N ILE A 138 1.21 2.53 2.52
CA ILE A 138 0.11 2.52 3.49
C ILE A 138 0.13 1.24 4.32
N ALA A 139 0.24 0.07 3.67
CA ALA A 139 0.28 -1.22 4.37
C ALA A 139 1.48 -1.31 5.33
N SER A 140 2.68 -0.92 4.87
CA SER A 140 3.91 -0.93 5.68
C SER A 140 3.80 0.02 6.88
N SER A 141 3.23 1.21 6.68
CA SER A 141 3.06 2.20 7.75
C SER A 141 2.01 1.76 8.77
N SER A 142 0.89 1.18 8.33
CA SER A 142 -0.14 0.62 9.20
C SER A 142 0.41 -0.49 10.08
N VAL A 143 1.12 -1.44 9.49
CA VAL A 143 1.74 -2.54 10.21
C VAL A 143 2.78 -2.03 11.19
N LEU A 144 3.65 -1.11 10.77
CA LEU A 144 4.62 -0.51 11.67
C LEU A 144 3.95 0.13 12.89
N THR A 145 2.87 0.89 12.71
CA THR A 145 2.16 1.51 13.84
C THR A 145 1.52 0.50 14.78
N GLU A 146 1.11 -0.67 14.30
CA GLU A 146 0.57 -1.73 15.17
C GLU A 146 1.69 -2.48 15.91
N ILE A 147 2.82 -2.76 15.25
CA ILE A 147 3.96 -3.45 15.86
C ILE A 147 4.52 -2.67 17.05
N ILE A 148 4.70 -1.35 16.90
CA ILE A 148 5.39 -0.53 17.91
C ILE A 148 4.51 -0.15 19.11
N LYS A 149 3.19 -0.35 19.04
CA LYS A 149 2.28 -0.05 20.16
C LYS A 149 2.57 -0.97 21.34
N GLY A 150 2.74 -0.37 22.51
CA GLY A 150 3.09 -1.07 23.75
C GLY A 150 4.58 -1.40 23.90
N MET A 151 5.43 -1.08 22.91
CA MET A 151 6.88 -1.18 23.02
C MET A 151 7.47 0.06 23.70
N THR A 152 8.66 -0.09 24.29
CA THR A 152 9.48 1.06 24.68
C THR A 152 10.10 1.70 23.43
N LEU A 153 10.49 2.96 23.49
CA LEU A 153 11.17 3.63 22.36
C LEU A 153 12.43 2.87 21.91
N ASP A 154 13.23 2.34 22.84
CA ASP A 154 14.44 1.58 22.53
C ASP A 154 14.15 0.24 21.85
N ASP A 155 13.03 -0.41 22.19
CA ASP A 155 12.63 -1.66 21.55
C ASP A 155 12.00 -1.39 20.18
N ALA A 156 11.22 -0.31 20.04
CA ALA A 156 10.67 0.11 18.76
C ALA A 156 11.76 0.41 17.72
N LEU A 157 12.89 1.01 18.14
CA LEU A 157 14.04 1.27 17.26
C LEU A 157 14.73 0.00 16.72
N LYS A 158 14.49 -1.17 17.32
CA LYS A 158 15.04 -2.45 16.85
C LYS A 158 14.17 -3.11 15.78
N VAL A 159 12.96 -2.61 15.53
CA VAL A 159 12.06 -3.14 14.50
C VAL A 159 12.73 -2.96 13.14
N SER A 160 12.94 -4.08 12.45
CA SER A 160 13.58 -4.10 11.14
C SER A 160 12.56 -4.00 10.01
N ASN A 161 13.03 -3.61 8.83
CA ASN A 161 12.23 -3.60 7.59
C ASN A 161 11.66 -5.01 7.29
N GLN A 162 12.40 -6.05 7.69
CA GLN A 162 11.99 -7.45 7.53
C GLN A 162 10.86 -7.82 8.48
N ASP A 163 10.83 -7.29 9.71
CA ASP A 163 9.74 -7.54 10.66
C ASP A 163 8.42 -6.96 10.13
N ILE A 164 8.47 -5.74 9.57
CA ILE A 164 7.32 -5.10 8.89
C ILE A 164 6.87 -5.94 7.70
N ALA A 165 7.82 -6.43 6.88
CA ALA A 165 7.50 -7.28 5.74
C ALA A 165 6.92 -8.63 6.13
N ASN A 166 7.42 -9.25 7.19
CA ASN A 166 6.93 -10.55 7.68
C ASN A 166 5.49 -10.44 8.19
N GLU A 167 5.14 -9.35 8.87
CA GLU A 167 3.78 -9.10 9.38
C GLU A 167 2.78 -8.83 8.23
N LEU A 168 3.27 -8.41 7.06
CA LEU A 168 2.47 -8.25 5.84
C LEU A 168 2.29 -9.54 5.02
N ASP A 169 2.65 -10.71 5.56
CA ASP A 169 2.79 -11.97 4.82
C ASP A 169 3.80 -11.88 3.65
N GLY A 170 4.74 -10.93 3.74
CA GLY A 170 5.75 -10.62 2.74
C GLY A 170 5.46 -9.33 1.96
N LEU A 171 6.54 -8.69 1.52
CA LEU A 171 6.50 -7.57 0.58
C LEU A 171 7.29 -7.96 -0.69
N PRO A 172 6.76 -7.71 -1.89
CA PRO A 172 7.52 -7.88 -3.12
C PRO A 172 8.84 -7.08 -3.07
N PRO A 173 9.96 -7.59 -3.61
CA PRO A 173 11.26 -6.91 -3.55
C PRO A 173 11.20 -5.46 -4.01
N GLU A 174 10.49 -5.18 -5.11
CA GLU A 174 10.34 -3.84 -5.69
C GLU A 174 9.59 -2.84 -4.78
N LYS A 175 8.94 -3.33 -3.72
CA LYS A 175 8.21 -2.54 -2.71
C LYS A 175 8.90 -2.49 -1.35
N MET A 176 10.06 -3.10 -1.18
CA MET A 176 10.79 -3.12 0.10
C MET A 176 11.20 -1.73 0.59
N HIS A 177 11.37 -0.75 -0.30
CA HIS A 177 11.62 0.65 0.09
C HIS A 177 10.49 1.25 0.97
N CYS A 178 9.28 0.71 0.92
CA CYS A 178 8.14 1.18 1.74
C CYS A 178 8.32 0.83 3.23
N SER A 179 9.00 -0.27 3.55
CA SER A 179 9.29 -0.65 4.94
C SER A 179 10.49 0.11 5.49
N VAL A 180 11.49 0.40 4.65
CA VAL A 180 12.65 1.26 4.96
C VAL A 180 12.21 2.65 5.43
N MET A 181 11.34 3.30 4.67
CA MET A 181 10.81 4.63 4.98
C MET A 181 10.01 4.67 6.28
N GLY A 182 9.28 3.59 6.60
CA GLY A 182 8.60 3.44 7.87
C GLY A 182 9.57 3.52 9.05
N ARG A 183 10.66 2.77 8.98
CA ARG A 183 11.71 2.74 10.00
C ARG A 183 12.40 4.10 10.16
N GLU A 184 12.74 4.76 9.07
CA GLU A 184 13.34 6.11 9.12
C GLU A 184 12.39 7.12 9.79
N ALA A 185 11.11 7.08 9.44
CA ALA A 185 10.11 7.94 10.09
C ALA A 185 9.95 7.63 11.59
N LEU A 186 10.15 6.38 12.00
CA LEU A 186 10.18 6.00 13.42
C LEU A 186 11.42 6.56 14.13
N GLN A 187 12.60 6.42 13.55
CA GLN A 187 13.84 6.98 14.09
C GLN A 187 13.72 8.50 14.28
N ALA A 188 13.24 9.21 13.26
CA ALA A 188 13.01 10.65 13.32
C ALA A 188 11.98 11.03 14.39
N ALA A 189 10.91 10.25 14.56
CA ALA A 189 9.90 10.50 15.60
C ALA A 189 10.45 10.31 17.02
N VAL A 190 11.29 9.29 17.24
CA VAL A 190 11.92 9.03 18.54
C VAL A 190 12.95 10.12 18.87
N ALA A 191 13.78 10.52 17.91
CA ALA A 191 14.75 11.59 18.09
C ALA A 191 14.05 12.93 18.42
N ASN A 192 12.96 13.24 17.71
CA ASN A 192 12.13 14.42 17.99
C ASN A 192 11.59 14.41 19.43
N TYR A 193 11.12 13.25 19.91
CA TYR A 193 10.64 13.09 21.29
C TYR A 193 11.75 13.31 22.32
N ARG A 194 12.95 12.78 22.07
CA ARG A 194 14.12 12.92 22.95
C ARG A 194 14.75 14.32 22.92
N GLY A 195 14.32 15.18 22.00
CA GLY A 195 14.94 16.48 21.77
C GLY A 195 16.36 16.35 21.21
N GLU A 196 16.66 15.23 20.58
CA GLU A 196 17.91 14.98 19.87
C GLU A 196 17.78 15.55 18.46
N GLU A 197 18.84 16.20 17.95
CA GLU A 197 18.90 16.50 16.53
C GLU A 197 19.04 15.17 15.79
N TRP A 198 17.97 14.78 15.10
CA TRP A 198 18.05 13.78 14.05
C TRP A 198 18.79 14.42 12.88
N GLU A 199 20.11 14.33 12.90
CA GLU A 199 20.87 14.33 11.67
C GLU A 199 20.64 12.96 11.05
N ASP A 200 20.20 12.94 9.79
CA ASP A 200 20.26 11.74 8.98
C ASP A 200 21.75 11.39 8.90
N ASP A 201 22.18 10.47 9.76
CA ASP A 201 23.57 10.11 10.03
C ASP A 201 24.19 9.28 8.90
N HIS A 202 23.52 9.26 7.74
CA HIS A 202 24.18 9.10 6.47
C HIS A 202 25.26 10.19 6.37
N GLU A 203 26.51 9.84 6.69
CA GLU A 203 27.65 10.55 6.11
C GLU A 203 27.34 10.67 4.62
N GLU A 204 26.99 11.88 4.13
CA GLU A 204 26.58 12.08 2.73
C GLU A 204 27.72 11.54 1.85
N GLY A 205 27.55 10.29 1.41
CA GLY A 205 28.49 9.63 0.54
C GLY A 205 28.51 10.33 -0.81
N ALA A 206 29.37 9.86 -1.71
CA ALA A 206 29.27 10.30 -3.09
C ALA A 206 27.84 10.01 -3.60
N LEU A 207 27.15 11.02 -4.15
CA LEU A 207 25.82 10.86 -4.70
C LEU A 207 25.89 9.90 -5.91
N ILE A 208 25.33 8.70 -5.76
CA ILE A 208 25.38 7.63 -6.76
C ILE A 208 24.21 7.78 -7.73
N CYS A 209 22.98 7.77 -7.22
CA CYS A 209 21.79 7.91 -8.05
C CYS A 209 21.25 9.34 -8.04
N LYS A 210 21.56 10.11 -9.09
CA LYS A 210 21.03 11.48 -9.25
C LYS A 210 19.51 11.53 -9.47
N CYS A 211 18.91 10.46 -9.99
CA CYS A 211 17.47 10.42 -10.27
C CYS A 211 16.62 10.29 -9.00
N PHE A 212 17.10 9.53 -8.03
CA PHE A 212 16.40 9.24 -6.78
C PHE A 212 17.09 9.84 -5.56
N ALA A 213 18.13 10.65 -5.77
CA ALA A 213 18.95 11.28 -4.74
C ALA A 213 19.51 10.26 -3.72
N ILE A 214 20.04 9.14 -4.20
CA ILE A 214 20.61 8.07 -3.36
C ILE A 214 22.14 8.18 -3.35
N ASP A 215 22.74 8.23 -2.18
CA ASP A 215 24.20 8.23 -2.00
C ASP A 215 24.78 6.83 -1.79
N ALA A 216 26.12 6.76 -1.73
CA ALA A 216 26.87 5.52 -1.59
C ALA A 216 26.64 4.84 -0.24
N VAL A 217 26.50 5.62 0.84
CA VAL A 217 26.39 5.10 2.20
C VAL A 217 25.05 4.39 2.37
N MET A 218 23.96 4.98 1.89
CA MET A 218 22.65 4.32 1.89
C MET A 218 22.67 2.98 1.15
N ILE A 219 23.37 2.90 0.00
CA ILE A 219 23.51 1.64 -0.75
C ILE A 219 24.31 0.63 0.07
N GLU A 220 25.42 1.03 0.68
CA GLU A 220 26.26 0.15 1.51
C GLU A 220 25.48 -0.43 2.70
N GLU A 221 24.75 0.42 3.43
CA GLU A 221 23.92 0.01 4.56
C GLU A 221 22.86 -0.99 4.15
N MET A 222 22.16 -0.74 3.04
CA MET A 222 21.12 -1.64 2.54
C MET A 222 21.70 -2.97 2.09
N VAL A 223 22.88 -2.97 1.46
CA VAL A 223 23.62 -4.18 1.09
C VAL A 223 24.00 -5.00 2.33
N TRP A 224 24.43 -4.36 3.40
CA TRP A 224 24.77 -5.01 4.67
C TRP A 224 23.53 -5.56 5.39
N ALA A 225 22.52 -4.73 5.60
CA ALA A 225 21.33 -5.05 6.38
C ALA A 225 20.51 -6.19 5.75
N ASN A 226 20.38 -6.17 4.42
CA ASN A 226 19.52 -7.10 3.69
C ASN A 226 20.31 -8.17 2.91
N LYS A 227 21.63 -8.20 3.06
CA LYS A 227 22.55 -9.15 2.40
C LYS A 227 22.46 -9.13 0.87
N LEU A 228 22.19 -7.96 0.28
CA LEU A 228 22.03 -7.77 -1.17
C LEU A 228 23.30 -8.21 -1.93
N ARG A 229 23.13 -8.71 -3.16
CA ARG A 229 24.26 -9.23 -3.97
C ARG A 229 24.29 -8.72 -5.40
N THR A 230 23.17 -8.24 -5.92
CA THR A 230 23.03 -7.82 -7.31
C THR A 230 22.63 -6.35 -7.42
N VAL A 231 22.85 -5.74 -8.59
CA VAL A 231 22.37 -4.38 -8.87
C VAL A 231 20.84 -4.31 -8.79
N GLU A 232 20.17 -5.36 -9.24
CA GLU A 232 18.70 -5.47 -9.17
C GLU A 232 18.21 -5.52 -7.71
N ASP A 233 18.90 -6.23 -6.82
CA ASP A 233 18.63 -6.20 -5.38
C ASP A 233 18.73 -4.78 -4.83
N VAL A 234 19.81 -4.06 -5.17
CA VAL A 234 20.00 -2.67 -4.74
C VAL A 234 18.87 -1.79 -5.29
N THR A 235 18.51 -1.93 -6.57
CA THR A 235 17.41 -1.19 -7.17
C THR A 235 16.08 -1.45 -6.47
N ASN A 236 15.78 -2.71 -6.12
CA ASN A 236 14.53 -3.08 -5.47
C ASN A 236 14.39 -2.46 -4.07
N PHE A 237 15.49 -2.39 -3.31
CA PHE A 237 15.50 -1.86 -1.94
C PHE A 237 15.68 -0.34 -1.87
N THR A 238 16.42 0.27 -2.80
CA THR A 238 16.81 1.69 -2.73
C THR A 238 16.21 2.57 -3.84
N LYS A 239 15.57 1.97 -4.86
CA LYS A 239 15.20 2.60 -6.14
C LYS A 239 16.40 3.06 -7.00
N ALA A 240 17.63 3.05 -6.49
CA ALA A 240 18.82 3.45 -7.24
C ALA A 240 19.00 2.57 -8.49
N GLY A 241 19.20 3.20 -9.65
CA GLY A 241 19.36 2.48 -10.92
C GLY A 241 18.06 2.08 -11.63
N GLY A 242 16.89 2.20 -11.01
CA GLY A 242 15.60 1.82 -11.62
C GLY A 242 15.04 2.81 -12.66
N GLY A 243 15.66 3.99 -12.80
CA GLY A 243 15.21 5.07 -13.67
C GLY A 243 15.96 5.11 -15.00
N CYS A 244 17.09 5.82 -15.04
CA CYS A 244 17.91 5.98 -16.24
C CYS A 244 19.06 4.96 -16.37
N ALA A 245 19.22 4.08 -15.36
CA ALA A 245 20.32 3.10 -15.23
C ALA A 245 21.76 3.68 -15.24
N ALA A 246 21.95 5.00 -15.30
CA ALA A 246 23.27 5.63 -15.44
C ALA A 246 24.23 5.44 -14.25
N CYS A 247 23.73 4.94 -13.12
CA CYS A 247 24.51 4.69 -11.89
C CYS A 247 24.77 3.20 -11.65
N HIS A 248 24.44 2.30 -12.59
CA HIS A 248 24.64 0.86 -12.43
C HIS A 248 26.12 0.50 -12.22
N GLU A 249 27.04 1.08 -13.00
CA GLU A 249 28.49 0.85 -12.82
C GLU A 249 28.98 1.27 -11.42
N ASP A 250 28.46 2.39 -10.91
CA ASP A 250 28.79 2.88 -9.57
C ASP A 250 28.23 1.95 -8.47
N ILE A 251 27.00 1.43 -8.67
CA ILE A 251 26.36 0.45 -7.76
C ILE A 251 27.15 -0.88 -7.75
N GLU A 252 27.59 -1.37 -8.92
CA GLU A 252 28.45 -2.56 -9.02
C GLU A 252 29.75 -2.37 -8.23
N GLY A 253 30.40 -1.20 -8.36
CA GLY A 253 31.61 -0.90 -7.61
C GLY A 253 31.40 -0.89 -6.09
N ILE A 254 30.23 -0.48 -5.61
CA ILE A 254 29.86 -0.56 -4.20
C ILE A 254 29.65 -2.01 -3.77
N LEU A 255 28.89 -2.79 -4.56
CA LEU A 255 28.66 -4.20 -4.30
C LEU A 255 29.98 -5.00 -4.24
N GLU A 256 30.89 -4.78 -5.19
CA GLU A 256 32.21 -5.41 -5.20
C GLU A 256 32.99 -5.17 -3.91
N ARG A 257 33.00 -3.92 -3.43
CA ARG A 257 33.71 -3.54 -2.20
C ARG A 257 33.07 -4.17 -0.97
N VAL A 258 31.75 -4.01 -0.81
CA VAL A 258 31.02 -4.51 0.37
C VAL A 258 31.02 -6.04 0.44
N LEU A 259 30.82 -6.72 -0.69
CA LEU A 259 30.88 -8.18 -0.75
C LEU A 259 32.28 -8.70 -0.42
N LYS A 260 33.32 -8.03 -0.91
CA LYS A 260 34.71 -8.39 -0.59
C LYS A 260 35.02 -8.24 0.90
N GLU A 261 34.50 -7.21 1.56
CA GLU A 261 34.61 -7.04 3.02
C GLU A 261 33.89 -8.16 3.79
N ARG A 262 32.79 -8.67 3.24
CA ARG A 262 32.08 -9.86 3.74
C ARG A 262 32.78 -11.19 3.42
N GLY A 263 33.86 -11.17 2.64
CA GLY A 263 34.54 -12.38 2.16
C GLY A 263 33.79 -13.09 1.02
N GLU A 264 32.87 -12.41 0.36
CA GLU A 264 32.11 -12.88 -0.79
C GLU A 264 32.67 -12.27 -2.09
N THR A 265 32.41 -12.90 -3.24
CA THR A 265 32.76 -12.37 -4.56
C THR A 265 31.52 -11.85 -5.25
N PHE A 266 31.60 -10.64 -5.81
CA PHE A 266 30.56 -10.12 -6.70
C PHE A 266 30.51 -10.96 -7.98
N ASP A 267 29.30 -11.31 -8.37
CA ASP A 267 29.00 -12.02 -9.61
C ASP A 267 27.89 -11.22 -10.33
N PRO A 268 28.18 -10.58 -11.46
CA PRO A 268 27.21 -9.78 -12.19
C PRO A 268 26.08 -10.62 -12.80
N ASP A 269 26.29 -11.93 -12.95
CA ASP A 269 25.30 -12.88 -13.46
C ASP A 269 24.56 -13.62 -12.32
N ALA A 270 24.80 -13.24 -11.06
CA ALA A 270 24.08 -13.80 -9.93
C ALA A 270 22.59 -13.49 -10.04
N ALA A 271 21.76 -14.48 -9.72
CA ALA A 271 20.33 -14.23 -9.58
C ALA A 271 20.10 -13.25 -8.42
N PRO A 272 19.15 -12.30 -8.56
CA PRO A 272 18.68 -11.50 -7.44
C PRO A 272 18.26 -12.40 -6.29
N ILE A 273 18.30 -11.87 -5.06
CA ILE A 273 17.72 -12.56 -3.92
C ILE A 273 16.27 -12.87 -4.29
N GLU A 274 15.97 -14.17 -4.45
CA GLU A 274 14.59 -14.61 -4.64
C GLU A 274 13.78 -13.96 -3.53
N ALA A 275 12.72 -13.23 -3.92
CA ALA A 275 11.74 -12.71 -3.00
C ALA A 275 11.48 -13.79 -1.93
N VAL A 276 11.28 -13.39 -0.69
CA VAL A 276 10.67 -14.29 0.30
C VAL A 276 9.23 -14.53 -0.15
N VAL A 277 9.05 -15.26 -1.25
CA VAL A 277 7.81 -15.94 -1.57
C VAL A 277 7.83 -17.08 -0.58
N MET A 278 7.25 -16.84 0.59
CA MET A 278 6.91 -17.94 1.46
C MET A 278 6.11 -18.92 0.60
N GLU A 279 6.63 -20.13 0.43
CA GLU A 279 5.82 -21.25 -0.01
C GLU A 279 4.63 -21.31 0.94
N LYS A 280 3.48 -20.77 0.51
CA LYS A 280 2.23 -20.92 1.23
C LYS A 280 2.05 -22.43 1.39
N LYS A 281 2.09 -22.92 2.64
CA LYS A 281 1.74 -24.32 2.93
C LYS A 281 0.44 -24.62 2.19
N PRO A 282 0.38 -25.65 1.34
CA PRO A 282 -0.82 -25.93 0.57
C PRO A 282 -1.97 -26.12 1.56
N LEU A 283 -3.00 -25.28 1.41
CA LEU A 283 -4.18 -25.30 2.26
C LEU A 283 -4.76 -26.72 2.22
N THR A 284 -5.07 -27.28 3.38
CA THR A 284 -5.83 -28.54 3.41
C THR A 284 -7.20 -28.32 2.74
N ASN A 285 -7.80 -29.35 2.13
CA ASN A 285 -9.10 -29.23 1.47
C ASN A 285 -10.17 -28.58 2.38
N LEU A 286 -10.13 -28.87 3.69
CA LEU A 286 -11.03 -28.26 4.68
C LEU A 286 -10.77 -26.76 4.89
N GLN A 287 -9.51 -26.32 4.92
CA GLN A 287 -9.15 -24.89 5.00
C GLN A 287 -9.48 -24.15 3.70
N ARG A 288 -9.30 -24.81 2.56
CA ARG A 288 -9.68 -24.29 1.24
C ARG A 288 -11.17 -23.99 1.15
N ILE A 289 -12.00 -24.98 1.53
CA ILE A 289 -13.47 -24.83 1.52
C ILE A 289 -13.90 -23.67 2.44
N LYS A 290 -13.39 -23.61 3.67
CA LYS A 290 -13.72 -22.53 4.61
C LYS A 290 -13.39 -21.14 4.07
N LYS A 291 -12.19 -20.97 3.48
CA LYS A 291 -11.80 -19.69 2.87
C LYS A 291 -12.69 -19.34 1.68
N ILE A 292 -13.05 -20.32 0.85
CA ILE A 292 -13.97 -20.08 -0.27
C ILE A 292 -15.33 -19.65 0.24
N GLU A 293 -15.86 -20.28 1.29
CA GLU A 293 -17.12 -19.89 1.94
C GLU A 293 -17.07 -18.47 2.50
N GLU A 294 -16.00 -18.10 3.21
CA GLU A 294 -15.81 -16.74 3.76
C GLU A 294 -15.81 -15.67 2.65
N VAL A 295 -15.13 -15.95 1.53
CA VAL A 295 -15.10 -15.04 0.37
C VAL A 295 -16.48 -14.93 -0.26
N LEU A 296 -17.19 -16.04 -0.46
CA LEU A 296 -18.54 -16.01 -1.02
C LEU A 296 -19.48 -15.23 -0.11
N GLU A 297 -19.44 -15.46 1.21
CA GLU A 297 -20.26 -14.76 2.19
C GLU A 297 -20.00 -13.25 2.18
N SER A 298 -18.75 -12.82 1.97
CA SER A 298 -18.42 -11.40 1.81
C SER A 298 -19.02 -10.76 0.56
N LEU A 299 -19.29 -11.54 -0.49
CA LEU A 299 -19.85 -11.08 -1.76
C LEU A 299 -21.39 -11.15 -1.79
N ARG A 300 -22.01 -11.99 -0.97
CA ARG A 300 -23.48 -12.16 -0.93
C ARG A 300 -24.24 -10.85 -0.75
N PRO A 301 -23.88 -9.90 0.13
CA PRO A 301 -24.63 -8.66 0.29
C PRO A 301 -24.75 -7.85 -1.01
N GLN A 302 -23.69 -7.83 -1.83
CA GLN A 302 -23.70 -7.15 -3.13
C GLN A 302 -24.55 -7.91 -4.15
N LEU A 303 -24.39 -9.24 -4.21
CA LEU A 303 -25.16 -10.09 -5.11
C LEU A 303 -26.67 -10.05 -4.79
N MET A 304 -27.01 -10.02 -3.50
CA MET A 304 -28.39 -9.90 -3.00
C MET A 304 -28.99 -8.53 -3.30
N ALA A 305 -28.19 -7.46 -3.24
CA ALA A 305 -28.62 -6.12 -3.66
C ALA A 305 -28.98 -6.10 -5.17
N ASP A 306 -28.27 -6.89 -5.97
CA ASP A 306 -28.52 -7.08 -7.40
C ASP A 306 -29.61 -8.15 -7.69
N GLY A 307 -30.26 -8.68 -6.65
CA GLY A 307 -31.37 -9.63 -6.76
C GLY A 307 -30.96 -11.07 -7.03
N GLY A 308 -29.68 -11.43 -6.83
CA GLY A 308 -29.16 -12.79 -6.92
C GLY A 308 -28.56 -13.29 -5.61
N ASP A 309 -28.15 -14.55 -5.57
CA ASP A 309 -27.41 -15.10 -4.44
C ASP A 309 -26.48 -16.23 -4.91
N VAL A 310 -25.44 -16.53 -4.13
CA VAL A 310 -24.46 -17.56 -4.44
C VAL A 310 -24.18 -18.44 -3.22
N GLU A 311 -24.13 -19.74 -3.46
CA GLU A 311 -23.79 -20.74 -2.45
C GLU A 311 -22.76 -21.72 -2.99
N LEU A 312 -21.80 -22.11 -2.14
CA LEU A 312 -20.84 -23.16 -2.48
C LEU A 312 -21.51 -24.54 -2.38
N VAL A 313 -21.35 -25.36 -3.42
CA VAL A 313 -21.86 -26.74 -3.43
C VAL A 313 -20.75 -27.72 -3.10
N GLU A 314 -19.65 -27.66 -3.85
CA GLU A 314 -18.51 -28.57 -3.66
C GLU A 314 -17.23 -27.95 -4.24
N VAL A 315 -16.08 -28.38 -3.72
CA VAL A 315 -14.77 -28.05 -4.28
C VAL A 315 -14.07 -29.37 -4.63
N VAL A 316 -13.84 -29.60 -5.91
CA VAL A 316 -13.12 -30.78 -6.41
C VAL A 316 -11.87 -30.32 -7.13
N ASP A 317 -10.72 -30.81 -6.68
CA ASP A 317 -9.39 -30.38 -7.14
C ASP A 317 -9.31 -28.84 -7.12
N ASN A 318 -9.18 -28.24 -8.31
CA ASN A 318 -9.07 -26.82 -8.53
C ASN A 318 -10.33 -26.15 -9.05
N THR A 319 -11.49 -26.79 -8.84
CA THR A 319 -12.79 -26.31 -9.32
C THR A 319 -13.76 -26.14 -8.15
N ALA A 320 -14.24 -24.92 -7.95
CA ALA A 320 -15.34 -24.61 -7.05
C ALA A 320 -16.67 -24.62 -7.83
N TYR A 321 -17.57 -25.50 -7.42
CA TYR A 321 -18.92 -25.57 -7.95
C TYR A 321 -19.84 -24.73 -7.09
N ILE A 322 -20.42 -23.70 -7.70
CA ILE A 322 -21.31 -22.77 -7.02
C ILE A 322 -22.72 -22.86 -7.58
N ASN A 323 -23.71 -22.74 -6.71
CA ASN A 323 -25.09 -22.56 -7.11
C ASN A 323 -25.41 -21.06 -7.10
N MET A 324 -25.97 -20.55 -8.18
CA MET A 324 -26.44 -19.17 -8.24
C MET A 324 -27.96 -19.16 -8.33
N THR A 325 -28.61 -18.41 -7.46
CA THR A 325 -30.08 -18.28 -7.40
C THR A 325 -30.51 -16.83 -7.66
N GLY A 326 -31.80 -16.61 -7.90
CA GLY A 326 -32.35 -15.27 -8.20
C GLY A 326 -32.03 -14.77 -9.62
N ALA A 327 -31.82 -13.46 -9.77
CA ALA A 327 -31.50 -12.81 -11.05
C ALA A 327 -30.21 -13.35 -11.71
N CYS A 328 -29.35 -14.00 -10.92
CA CYS A 328 -28.09 -14.58 -11.36
C CYS A 328 -28.23 -15.96 -12.04
N SER A 329 -29.37 -16.66 -11.94
CA SER A 329 -29.49 -18.05 -12.44
C SER A 329 -29.68 -18.16 -13.96
N GLY A 330 -29.78 -17.04 -14.69
CA GLY A 330 -30.05 -17.06 -16.15
C GLY A 330 -29.81 -15.75 -16.90
N CYS A 331 -29.15 -14.76 -16.28
CA CYS A 331 -28.83 -13.48 -16.94
C CYS A 331 -27.62 -13.64 -17.88
N GLN A 332 -27.59 -12.92 -19.01
CA GLN A 332 -26.39 -12.85 -19.88
C GLN A 332 -25.15 -12.36 -19.11
N MET A 333 -25.34 -11.66 -18.00
CA MET A 333 -24.29 -11.18 -17.09
C MET A 333 -23.83 -12.21 -16.05
N ALA A 334 -24.49 -13.37 -15.92
CA ALA A 334 -24.11 -14.40 -14.96
C ALA A 334 -22.67 -14.90 -15.17
N ALA A 335 -22.21 -14.93 -16.43
CA ALA A 335 -20.82 -15.25 -16.77
C ALA A 335 -19.81 -14.20 -16.25
N MET A 336 -20.17 -12.91 -16.24
CA MET A 336 -19.32 -11.86 -15.65
C MET A 336 -19.29 -11.96 -14.13
N THR A 337 -20.42 -12.25 -13.49
CA THR A 337 -20.49 -12.45 -12.03
C THR A 337 -19.62 -13.63 -11.60
N ILE A 338 -19.70 -14.76 -12.32
CA ILE A 338 -18.84 -15.93 -12.07
C ILE A 338 -17.36 -15.60 -12.27
N ALA A 339 -17.03 -14.83 -13.32
CA ALA A 339 -15.65 -14.38 -13.55
C ALA A 339 -15.13 -13.48 -12.42
N GLY A 340 -15.97 -12.57 -11.91
CA GLY A 340 -15.64 -11.72 -10.76
C GLY A 340 -15.42 -12.52 -9.48
N ILE A 341 -16.28 -13.50 -9.19
CA ILE A 341 -16.11 -14.42 -8.06
C ILE A 341 -14.83 -15.24 -8.22
N GLN A 342 -14.55 -15.76 -9.43
CA GLN A 342 -13.33 -16.51 -9.72
C GLN A 342 -12.07 -15.68 -9.46
N GLN A 343 -12.06 -14.43 -9.93
CA GLN A 343 -10.94 -13.52 -9.71
C GLN A 343 -10.71 -13.26 -8.23
N ARG A 344 -11.78 -12.99 -7.47
CA ARG A 344 -11.69 -12.74 -6.04
C ARG A 344 -11.18 -13.96 -5.26
N LEU A 345 -11.61 -15.16 -5.64
CA LEU A 345 -11.14 -16.40 -5.01
C LEU A 345 -9.67 -16.68 -5.32
N MET A 346 -9.19 -16.39 -6.55
CA MET A 346 -7.77 -16.53 -6.89
C MET A 346 -6.88 -15.58 -6.08
N GLU A 347 -7.33 -14.35 -5.86
CA GLU A 347 -6.63 -13.35 -5.05
C GLU A 347 -6.47 -13.81 -3.59
N VAL A 348 -7.55 -14.31 -2.99
CA VAL A 348 -7.56 -14.69 -1.56
C VAL A 348 -6.86 -16.04 -1.32
N LEU A 349 -7.02 -17.00 -2.23
CA LEU A 349 -6.37 -18.30 -2.11
C LEU A 349 -4.90 -18.26 -2.52
N GLY A 350 -4.50 -17.32 -3.39
CA GLY A 350 -3.14 -17.24 -3.95
C GLY A 350 -2.82 -18.40 -4.91
N GLU A 351 -3.84 -19.09 -5.40
CA GLU A 351 -3.73 -20.17 -6.38
C GLU A 351 -4.83 -20.01 -7.43
N PHE A 352 -4.60 -20.55 -8.62
CA PHE A 352 -5.66 -20.60 -9.63
C PHE A 352 -6.82 -21.43 -9.08
N ILE A 353 -8.06 -20.98 -9.24
CA ILE A 353 -9.25 -21.78 -8.96
C ILE A 353 -10.27 -21.47 -10.04
N ARG A 354 -10.93 -22.51 -10.56
CA ARG A 354 -11.97 -22.37 -11.57
C ARG A 354 -13.33 -22.36 -10.90
N VAL A 355 -14.17 -21.39 -11.22
CA VAL A 355 -15.54 -21.33 -10.68
C VAL A 355 -16.52 -21.72 -11.77
N ILE A 356 -17.36 -22.72 -11.49
CA ILE A 356 -18.31 -23.27 -12.46
C ILE A 356 -19.69 -23.38 -11.80
N PRO A 357 -20.79 -23.14 -12.55
CA PRO A 357 -22.13 -23.46 -12.07
C PRO A 357 -22.27 -24.94 -11.69
N ALA A 358 -22.93 -25.22 -10.57
CA ALA A 358 -23.20 -26.59 -10.10
C ALA A 358 -23.99 -27.43 -11.12
N SER A 359 -24.70 -26.81 -12.07
CA SER A 359 -25.36 -27.49 -13.19
C SER A 359 -24.42 -28.21 -14.15
N GLN A 360 -23.14 -27.81 -14.19
CA GLN A 360 -22.08 -28.43 -15.01
C GLN A 360 -21.19 -29.38 -14.19
N MET A 361 -21.56 -29.64 -12.94
CA MET A 361 -20.85 -30.60 -12.11
C MET A 361 -20.99 -32.00 -12.72
N PRO A 362 -19.88 -32.74 -12.91
CA PRO A 362 -19.95 -34.10 -13.41
C PRO A 362 -20.78 -34.94 -12.44
N LYS A 363 -21.89 -35.52 -12.92
CA LYS A 363 -22.66 -36.48 -12.13
C LYS A 363 -21.72 -37.62 -11.77
N VAL A 364 -21.38 -37.74 -10.49
CA VAL A 364 -20.66 -38.91 -9.99
C VAL A 364 -21.47 -40.13 -10.41
N ALA A 365 -20.92 -40.92 -11.33
CA ALA A 365 -21.48 -42.20 -11.68
C ALA A 365 -21.43 -43.03 -10.40
N VAL A 366 -22.58 -43.19 -9.74
CA VAL A 366 -22.75 -44.19 -8.70
C VAL A 366 -22.44 -45.51 -9.37
N ALA A 367 -21.24 -46.03 -9.10
CA ALA A 367 -20.87 -47.38 -9.46
C ALA A 367 -21.94 -48.29 -8.85
N ALA A 368 -22.77 -48.88 -9.70
CA ALA A 368 -23.66 -49.97 -9.33
C ALA A 368 -22.78 -51.09 -8.78
N GLY A 369 -22.72 -51.18 -7.45
CA GLY A 369 -22.18 -52.32 -6.72
C GLY A 369 -23.33 -52.97 -5.96
N GLY A 370 -23.87 -54.06 -6.52
CA GLY A 370 -24.93 -54.89 -5.94
C GLY A 370 -25.85 -55.47 -6.99
#